data_AF-A0A957E832-F1
#
_entry.id   AF-A0A957E832-F1
#
_cell.length_a   1.000
_cell.length_b   1.000
_cell.length_c   1.000
_cell.angle_alpha   90.00
_cell.angle_beta   90.00
_cell.angle_gamma   90.00
#
_symmetry.space_group_name_H-M   'P 1'
#
loop_
_entity.id
_entity.type
_entity.pdbx_description
1 polymer ?
#
loop_
_entity_poly.entity_id
_entity_poly.type
_entity_poly.pdbx_seq_one_letter_code
_entity_poly.pdbx_strand_id
1 'polypeptide(L)'
;MRGRKWLAGLLGVVLICVVTAVAIYLYARQRVNFAGMLGNAAVANITVPAGFVVQVFADGLSGPRFMAVGPDGILYVADRGNDRIVALPDANGDGQADEVRVVTDGLNNPHNLVYHEGAWYVAVTDGVVRLVDEDGDGVAESRTTLIDSYTPPGQHSSRTIAFLPDGRLLISAGSTCNVCAEEDPRRAAITSYDSPVGQDQLTGETLYASGLRNAVGLTVQPETGQLWVTNNGRDLLGDD
;
A
#
# COMPACT_ATOMS: atom_id res chain seq x y z
N MET A 1 -20.36 20.69 60.72
CA MET A 1 -20.14 21.47 59.47
C MET A 1 -18.70 21.43 58.91
N ARG A 2 -17.68 20.91 59.63
CA ARG A 2 -16.27 20.87 59.15
C ARG A 2 -15.96 19.76 58.11
N GLY A 3 -16.63 18.61 58.17
CA GLY A 3 -16.35 17.46 57.28
C GLY A 3 -16.80 17.61 55.82
N ARG A 4 -17.88 18.35 55.55
CA ARG A 4 -18.39 18.57 54.17
C ARG A 4 -17.46 19.45 53.32
N LYS A 5 -16.70 20.34 53.93
CA LYS A 5 -15.72 21.20 53.23
C LYS A 5 -14.46 20.43 52.81
N TRP A 6 -14.05 19.45 53.61
CA TRP A 6 -12.94 18.56 53.29
C TRP A 6 -13.27 17.62 52.12
N LEU A 7 -14.47 17.03 52.12
CA LEU A 7 -14.91 16.16 51.02
C LEU A 7 -14.99 16.92 49.69
N ALA A 8 -15.51 18.15 49.71
CA ALA A 8 -15.59 19.00 48.51
C ALA A 8 -14.20 19.41 47.99
N GLY A 9 -13.26 19.70 48.89
CA GLY A 9 -11.86 19.98 48.52
C GLY A 9 -11.18 18.75 47.90
N LEU A 10 -11.40 17.56 48.48
CA LEU A 10 -10.84 16.31 47.98
C LEU A 10 -11.39 15.96 46.59
N LEU A 11 -12.71 16.11 46.38
CA LEU A 11 -13.35 15.92 45.08
C LEU A 11 -12.84 16.92 44.04
N GLY A 12 -12.59 18.17 44.42
CA GLY A 12 -11.99 19.18 43.53
C GLY A 12 -10.58 18.81 43.09
N VAL A 13 -9.74 18.31 44.00
CA VAL A 13 -8.39 17.85 43.68
C VAL A 13 -8.43 16.62 42.76
N VAL A 14 -9.28 15.64 43.06
CA VAL A 14 -9.45 14.45 42.21
C VAL A 14 -9.90 14.84 40.81
N LEU A 15 -10.86 15.75 40.68
CA LEU A 15 -11.33 16.24 39.38
C LEU A 15 -10.22 16.91 38.59
N ILE A 16 -9.41 17.77 39.23
CA ILE A 16 -8.26 18.42 38.59
C ILE A 16 -7.25 17.39 38.12
N CYS A 17 -6.92 16.38 38.94
CA CYS A 17 -6.00 15.32 38.57
C CYS A 17 -6.52 14.52 37.36
N VAL A 18 -7.81 14.17 37.34
CA VAL A 18 -8.42 13.43 36.23
C VAL A 18 -8.41 14.26 34.95
N VAL A 19 -8.85 15.52 35.00
CA VAL A 19 -8.86 16.41 33.83
C VAL A 19 -7.45 16.63 33.29
N THR A 20 -6.47 16.80 34.18
CA THR A 20 -5.06 16.98 33.80
C THR A 20 -4.50 15.70 33.18
N ALA A 21 -4.78 14.53 33.76
CA ALA A 21 -4.36 13.24 33.20
C ALA A 21 -4.99 12.99 31.82
N VAL A 22 -6.27 13.30 31.64
CA VAL A 22 -6.96 13.21 30.34
C VAL A 22 -6.35 14.20 29.34
N ALA A 23 -6.10 15.44 29.72
CA ALA A 23 -5.47 16.43 28.84
C ALA A 23 -4.05 16.03 28.43
N ILE A 24 -3.25 15.50 29.37
CA ILE A 24 -1.92 14.94 29.09
C ILE A 24 -2.04 13.74 28.14
N TYR A 25 -2.98 12.83 28.38
CA TYR A 25 -3.22 11.69 27.50
C TYR A 25 -3.61 12.13 26.08
N LEU A 26 -4.55 13.07 25.95
CA LEU A 26 -4.97 13.61 24.65
C LEU A 26 -3.84 14.36 23.94
N TYR A 27 -3.01 15.10 24.67
CA TYR A 27 -1.83 15.77 24.12
C TYR A 27 -0.74 14.77 23.70
N ALA A 28 -0.47 13.78 24.55
CA ALA A 28 0.56 12.78 24.32
C ALA A 28 0.17 11.85 23.18
N ARG A 29 -1.09 11.39 23.07
CA ARG A 29 -1.53 10.51 21.97
C ARG A 29 -1.43 11.16 20.59
N GLN A 30 -1.51 12.50 20.52
CA GLN A 30 -1.29 13.25 19.28
C GLN A 30 0.19 13.37 18.89
N ARG A 31 1.11 13.13 19.83
CA ARG A 31 2.56 13.36 19.67
C ARG A 31 3.39 12.09 19.80
N VAL A 32 2.84 11.06 20.42
CA VAL A 32 3.48 9.82 20.80
C VAL A 32 2.50 8.69 20.51
N ASN A 33 2.89 7.81 19.59
CA ASN A 33 2.09 6.62 19.28
C ASN A 33 2.34 5.56 20.36
N PHE A 34 1.32 5.28 21.18
CA PHE A 34 1.39 4.31 22.27
C PHE A 34 0.95 2.90 21.87
N ALA A 35 0.46 2.67 20.65
CA ALA A 35 -0.06 1.36 20.28
C ALA A 35 1.03 0.27 20.24
N GLY A 36 2.31 0.64 20.06
CA GLY A 36 3.45 -0.27 20.20
C GLY A 36 3.68 -0.78 21.62
N MET A 37 3.07 -0.16 22.65
CA MET A 37 3.09 -0.65 24.02
C MET A 37 1.95 -1.62 24.35
N LEU A 38 0.90 -1.71 23.50
CA LEU A 38 -0.33 -2.43 23.80
C LEU A 38 -0.63 -3.59 22.82
N GLY A 39 0.13 -3.73 21.73
CA GLY A 39 -0.09 -4.76 20.71
C GLY A 39 0.30 -6.18 21.17
N ASN A 40 -0.66 -7.12 21.08
CA ASN A 40 -0.50 -8.55 21.41
C ASN A 40 -0.10 -9.44 20.22
N ALA A 41 0.21 -8.85 19.07
CA ALA A 41 0.75 -9.60 17.94
C ALA A 41 2.27 -9.68 18.10
N ALA A 42 2.82 -10.89 18.01
CA ALA A 42 4.25 -11.13 18.10
C ALA A 42 4.97 -10.43 16.94
N VAL A 43 5.28 -9.15 17.12
CA VAL A 43 6.27 -8.46 16.31
C VAL A 43 7.53 -9.32 16.45
N ALA A 44 8.04 -9.86 15.34
CA ALA A 44 9.42 -10.35 15.33
C ALA A 44 10.30 -9.28 16.00
N ASN A 45 11.37 -9.62 16.72
CA ASN A 45 12.20 -8.61 17.39
C ASN A 45 12.82 -7.64 16.36
N ILE A 46 12.07 -6.61 15.96
CA ILE A 46 12.46 -5.57 15.01
C ILE A 46 13.07 -4.47 15.86
N THR A 47 14.37 -4.28 15.69
CA THR A 47 15.07 -3.14 16.29
C THR A 47 14.93 -1.95 15.36
N VAL A 48 14.40 -0.84 15.88
CA VAL A 48 14.26 0.42 15.13
C VAL A 48 15.23 1.47 15.68
N PRO A 49 15.66 2.46 14.86
CA PRO A 49 16.48 3.57 15.34
C PRO A 49 15.81 4.35 16.47
N ALA A 50 16.62 5.06 17.28
CA ALA A 50 16.09 5.90 18.34
C ALA A 50 15.10 6.96 17.78
N GLY A 51 13.97 7.12 18.46
CA GLY A 51 12.88 8.02 18.03
C GLY A 51 11.81 7.37 17.16
N PHE A 52 11.97 6.09 16.78
CA PHE A 52 10.97 5.32 16.04
C PHE A 52 10.29 4.27 16.93
N VAL A 53 9.05 3.93 16.58
CA VAL A 53 8.27 2.85 17.18
C VAL A 53 7.72 1.99 16.06
N VAL A 54 7.62 0.69 16.29
CA VAL A 54 6.98 -0.27 15.39
C VAL A 54 5.88 -0.99 16.15
N GLN A 55 4.76 -1.23 15.48
CA GLN A 55 3.62 -1.97 15.99
C GLN A 55 2.93 -2.69 14.84
N VAL A 56 2.09 -3.67 15.14
CA VAL A 56 1.20 -4.26 14.15
C VAL A 56 0.08 -3.27 13.86
N PHE A 57 -0.07 -2.88 12.60
CA PHE A 57 -1.16 -2.02 12.14
C PHE A 57 -2.43 -2.83 11.84
N ALA A 58 -2.28 -3.95 11.13
CA ALA A 58 -3.37 -4.87 10.81
C ALA A 58 -2.85 -6.31 10.74
N ASP A 59 -3.73 -7.28 10.97
CA ASP A 59 -3.48 -8.71 10.79
C ASP A 59 -4.59 -9.38 9.94
N GLY A 60 -4.57 -10.71 9.81
CA GLY A 60 -5.60 -11.45 9.07
C GLY A 60 -5.49 -11.39 7.54
N LEU A 61 -4.43 -10.79 7.01
CA LEU A 61 -4.11 -10.76 5.57
C LEU A 61 -3.33 -12.02 5.14
N SER A 62 -3.43 -12.38 3.87
CA SER A 62 -2.74 -13.52 3.26
C SER A 62 -1.74 -13.02 2.22
N GLY A 63 -0.46 -12.97 2.58
CA GLY A 63 0.61 -12.51 1.69
C GLY A 63 0.43 -11.07 1.18
N PRO A 64 0.20 -10.07 2.05
CA PRO A 64 0.05 -8.68 1.64
C PRO A 64 1.27 -8.20 0.84
N ARG A 65 1.02 -7.40 -0.20
CA ARG A 65 2.04 -6.85 -1.11
C ARG A 65 2.12 -5.34 -0.98
N PHE A 66 2.04 -4.60 -2.08
CA PHE A 66 2.13 -3.15 -2.03
C PHE A 66 0.88 -2.56 -1.40
N MET A 67 1.06 -1.35 -0.88
CA MET A 67 0.06 -0.57 -0.20
C MET A 67 0.16 0.88 -0.64
N ALA A 68 -0.96 1.61 -0.56
CA ALA A 68 -1.02 3.03 -0.88
C ALA A 68 -2.06 3.70 0.01
N VAL A 69 -1.82 4.96 0.36
CA VAL A 69 -2.81 5.77 1.09
C VAL A 69 -3.74 6.41 0.06
N GLY A 70 -5.04 6.21 0.23
CA GLY A 70 -6.08 6.81 -0.60
C GLY A 70 -6.25 8.30 -0.34
N PRO A 71 -7.03 9.01 -1.18
CA PRO A 71 -7.35 10.43 -0.97
C PRO A 71 -8.18 10.68 0.31
N ASP A 72 -8.83 9.64 0.82
CA ASP A 72 -9.57 9.57 2.07
C ASP A 72 -8.67 9.40 3.31
N GLY A 73 -7.36 9.20 3.10
CA GLY A 73 -6.39 8.96 4.17
C GLY A 73 -6.35 7.51 4.67
N ILE A 74 -7.11 6.59 4.07
CA ILE A 74 -7.13 5.18 4.45
C ILE A 74 -5.99 4.43 3.77
N LEU A 75 -5.41 3.43 4.44
CA LEU A 75 -4.41 2.55 3.85
C LEU A 75 -5.09 1.43 3.05
N TYR A 76 -4.75 1.31 1.77
CA TYR A 76 -5.21 0.26 0.88
C TYR A 76 -4.08 -0.73 0.60
N VAL A 77 -4.39 -2.02 0.58
CA VAL A 77 -3.39 -3.10 0.47
C VAL A 77 -3.81 -4.13 -0.56
N ALA A 78 -2.86 -4.56 -1.39
CA ALA A 78 -3.02 -5.75 -2.23
C ALA A 78 -2.84 -7.02 -1.37
N ASP A 79 -3.96 -7.63 -0.97
CA ASP A 79 -4.02 -8.87 -0.17
C ASP A 79 -3.95 -10.09 -1.09
N ARG A 80 -2.77 -10.28 -1.69
CA ARG A 80 -2.49 -11.18 -2.81
C ARG A 80 -3.02 -12.60 -2.64
N GLY A 81 -2.80 -13.21 -1.47
CA GLY A 81 -3.17 -14.60 -1.21
C GLY A 81 -4.67 -14.82 -0.99
N ASN A 82 -5.43 -13.74 -0.84
CA ASN A 82 -6.89 -13.74 -0.81
C ASN A 82 -7.49 -13.14 -2.10
N ASP A 83 -6.67 -12.88 -3.13
CA ASP A 83 -7.10 -12.39 -4.45
C ASP A 83 -7.96 -11.11 -4.40
N ARG A 84 -7.61 -10.18 -3.50
CA ARG A 84 -8.43 -8.97 -3.22
C ARG A 84 -7.61 -7.71 -2.93
N ILE A 85 -8.26 -6.56 -3.03
CA ILE A 85 -7.80 -5.29 -2.44
C ILE A 85 -8.62 -5.02 -1.19
N VAL A 86 -7.96 -4.60 -0.12
CA VAL A 86 -8.60 -4.23 1.14
C VAL A 86 -8.25 -2.79 1.53
N ALA A 87 -9.18 -2.13 2.21
CA ALA A 87 -9.00 -0.87 2.91
C ALA A 87 -8.89 -1.14 4.42
N LEU A 88 -8.01 -0.41 5.10
CA LEU A 88 -7.68 -0.58 6.51
C LEU A 88 -7.88 0.77 7.24
N PRO A 89 -9.12 1.16 7.54
CA PRO A 89 -9.40 2.41 8.25
C PRO A 89 -8.90 2.36 9.70
N ASP A 90 -8.40 3.48 10.18
CA ASP A 90 -8.08 3.75 11.60
C ASP A 90 -8.80 5.05 11.99
N ALA A 91 -10.10 4.94 12.24
CA ALA A 91 -10.96 6.07 12.55
C ALA A 91 -10.68 6.64 13.94
N ASN A 92 -10.12 5.81 14.83
CA ASN A 92 -9.84 6.17 16.21
C ASN A 92 -8.45 6.83 16.39
N GLY A 93 -7.55 6.66 15.41
CA GLY A 93 -6.22 7.25 15.31
C GLY A 93 -5.20 6.64 16.27
N ASP A 94 -5.38 5.40 16.69
CA ASP A 94 -4.45 4.69 17.58
C ASP A 94 -3.33 3.96 16.81
N GLY A 95 -3.33 4.00 15.49
CA GLY A 95 -2.36 3.32 14.64
C GLY A 95 -2.61 1.82 14.53
N GLN A 96 -3.82 1.35 14.80
CA GLN A 96 -4.31 0.02 14.45
C GLN A 96 -5.54 0.15 13.56
N ALA A 97 -5.64 -0.70 12.54
CA ALA A 97 -6.83 -0.74 11.70
C ALA A 97 -8.02 -1.25 12.52
N ASP A 98 -9.15 -0.55 12.43
CA ASP A 98 -10.39 -0.91 13.11
C ASP A 98 -11.03 -2.16 12.47
N GLU A 99 -10.81 -2.37 11.17
CA GLU A 99 -11.32 -3.51 10.42
C GLU A 99 -10.51 -3.78 9.13
N VAL A 100 -10.74 -4.95 8.54
CA VAL A 100 -10.30 -5.29 7.18
C VAL A 100 -11.51 -5.22 6.26
N ARG A 101 -11.61 -4.13 5.49
CA ARG A 101 -12.74 -3.89 4.59
C ARG A 101 -12.37 -4.28 3.16
N VAL A 102 -13.14 -5.16 2.53
CA VAL A 102 -12.87 -5.60 1.15
C VAL A 102 -13.37 -4.54 0.17
N VAL A 103 -12.46 -4.04 -0.68
CA VAL A 103 -12.78 -3.06 -1.73
C VAL A 103 -13.20 -3.76 -3.01
N THR A 104 -12.48 -4.82 -3.38
CA THR A 104 -12.81 -5.70 -4.50
C THR A 104 -12.12 -7.05 -4.30
N ASP A 105 -12.64 -8.12 -4.91
CA ASP A 105 -12.08 -9.47 -4.87
C ASP A 105 -12.07 -10.14 -6.25
N GLY A 106 -11.64 -11.41 -6.29
CA GLY A 106 -11.57 -12.20 -7.52
C GLY A 106 -10.56 -11.65 -8.52
N LEU A 107 -9.45 -11.07 -8.03
CA LEU A 107 -8.34 -10.57 -8.83
C LEU A 107 -7.31 -11.68 -9.05
N ASN A 108 -6.66 -11.71 -10.22
CA ASN A 108 -5.56 -12.64 -10.43
C ASN A 108 -4.28 -12.15 -9.75
N ASN A 109 -4.05 -12.63 -8.52
CA ASN A 109 -2.75 -12.48 -7.86
C ASN A 109 -2.30 -11.00 -7.79
N PRO A 110 -3.10 -10.11 -7.16
CA PRO A 110 -2.84 -8.68 -7.14
C PRO A 110 -1.53 -8.39 -6.40
N HIS A 111 -0.73 -7.48 -6.95
CA HIS A 111 0.60 -7.17 -6.42
C HIS A 111 0.77 -5.71 -6.06
N ASN A 112 0.26 -4.81 -6.89
CA ASN A 112 0.43 -3.37 -6.74
C ASN A 112 -0.87 -2.63 -7.03
N LEU A 113 -1.05 -1.49 -6.37
CA LEU A 113 -2.17 -0.59 -6.55
C LEU A 113 -1.70 0.86 -6.44
N VAL A 114 -2.27 1.74 -7.26
CA VAL A 114 -1.98 3.17 -7.28
C VAL A 114 -3.28 3.93 -7.49
N TYR A 115 -3.54 4.94 -6.65
CA TYR A 115 -4.64 5.86 -6.87
C TYR A 115 -4.21 6.96 -7.85
N HIS A 116 -5.00 7.19 -8.89
CA HIS A 116 -4.73 8.23 -9.88
C HIS A 116 -6.03 8.76 -10.46
N GLU A 117 -6.21 10.08 -10.44
CA GLU A 117 -7.34 10.80 -11.07
C GLU A 117 -8.72 10.14 -10.87
N GLY A 118 -9.08 9.83 -9.61
CA GLY A 118 -10.43 9.34 -9.27
C GLY A 118 -10.60 7.82 -9.29
N ALA A 119 -9.55 7.05 -9.59
CA ALA A 119 -9.63 5.61 -9.68
C ALA A 119 -8.42 4.91 -9.05
N TRP A 120 -8.64 3.68 -8.59
CA TRP A 120 -7.57 2.75 -8.25
C TRP A 120 -7.18 1.95 -9.48
N TYR A 121 -5.89 1.93 -9.80
CA TYR A 121 -5.32 1.04 -10.81
C TYR A 121 -4.61 -0.08 -10.08
N VAL A 122 -4.93 -1.32 -10.43
CA VAL A 122 -4.41 -2.52 -9.76
C VAL A 122 -3.66 -3.36 -10.77
N ALA A 123 -2.40 -3.63 -10.46
CA ALA A 123 -1.55 -4.52 -11.21
C ALA A 123 -1.80 -5.97 -10.75
N VAL A 124 -2.27 -6.79 -11.68
CA VAL A 124 -2.51 -8.23 -11.54
C VAL A 124 -1.53 -8.99 -12.44
N THR A 125 -1.43 -10.31 -12.30
CA THR A 125 -0.42 -11.09 -13.07
C THR A 125 -0.54 -10.89 -14.58
N ASP A 126 -1.78 -10.86 -15.07
CA ASP A 126 -2.05 -10.81 -16.51
C ASP A 126 -2.16 -9.38 -17.07
N GLY A 127 -2.15 -8.36 -16.21
CA GLY A 127 -2.28 -6.98 -16.66
C GLY A 127 -2.74 -5.98 -15.60
N VAL A 128 -3.67 -5.10 -15.96
CA VAL A 128 -4.11 -3.96 -15.13
C VAL A 128 -5.62 -3.84 -15.14
N VAL A 129 -6.19 -3.64 -13.95
CA VAL A 129 -7.61 -3.39 -13.73
C VAL A 129 -7.78 -2.00 -13.12
N ARG A 130 -8.78 -1.25 -13.57
CA ARG A 130 -9.22 -0.01 -12.96
C ARG A 130 -10.46 -0.28 -12.10
N LEU A 131 -10.45 0.27 -10.90
CA LEU A 131 -11.55 0.23 -9.94
C LEU A 131 -12.03 1.65 -9.67
N VAL A 132 -13.35 1.82 -9.64
CA VAL A 132 -14.00 3.09 -9.27
C VAL A 132 -15.00 2.80 -8.16
N ASP A 133 -14.89 3.59 -7.10
CA ASP A 133 -15.87 3.73 -6.03
C ASP A 133 -16.77 4.92 -6.39
N GLU A 134 -18.02 4.64 -6.72
CA GLU A 134 -18.97 5.61 -7.28
C GLU A 134 -19.76 6.35 -6.19
N ASP A 135 -19.97 5.72 -5.03
CA ASP A 135 -20.78 6.28 -3.95
C ASP A 135 -19.95 6.76 -2.73
N GLY A 136 -18.65 6.49 -2.74
CA GLY A 136 -17.70 6.91 -1.72
C GLY A 136 -17.79 6.06 -0.46
N ASP A 137 -18.44 4.91 -0.49
CA ASP A 137 -18.48 3.99 0.64
C ASP A 137 -17.16 3.22 0.80
N GLY A 138 -16.30 3.23 -0.23
CA GLY A 138 -14.98 2.61 -0.32
C GLY A 138 -14.95 1.16 -0.78
N VAL A 139 -16.07 0.65 -1.28
CA VAL A 139 -16.16 -0.53 -2.13
C VAL A 139 -16.07 -0.06 -3.59
N ALA A 140 -15.58 -0.93 -4.49
CA ALA A 140 -15.57 -0.61 -5.91
C ALA A 140 -16.77 -1.23 -6.62
N GLU A 141 -17.65 -0.40 -7.16
CA GLU A 141 -18.82 -0.83 -7.95
C GLU A 141 -18.41 -1.16 -9.39
N SER A 142 -17.44 -0.40 -9.90
CA SER A 142 -17.01 -0.45 -11.29
C SER A 142 -15.62 -1.05 -11.42
N ARG A 143 -15.51 -2.15 -12.19
CA ARG A 143 -14.25 -2.85 -12.49
C ARG A 143 -14.04 -2.94 -14.00
N THR A 144 -13.07 -2.19 -14.53
CA THR A 144 -12.68 -2.22 -15.94
C THR A 144 -11.33 -2.92 -16.11
N THR A 145 -11.28 -4.01 -16.86
CA THR A 145 -10.02 -4.63 -17.28
C THR A 145 -9.41 -3.79 -18.41
N LEU A 146 -8.28 -3.14 -18.17
CA LEU A 146 -7.61 -2.31 -19.17
C LEU A 146 -6.67 -3.12 -20.07
N ILE A 147 -6.13 -4.22 -19.53
CA ILE A 147 -5.32 -5.22 -20.22
C ILE A 147 -5.32 -6.51 -19.39
N ASP A 148 -5.48 -7.66 -20.04
CA ASP A 148 -5.49 -9.01 -19.43
C ASP A 148 -4.64 -10.03 -20.21
N SER A 149 -3.88 -9.55 -21.19
CA SER A 149 -3.01 -10.35 -22.04
C SER A 149 -1.64 -9.70 -22.16
N TYR A 150 -1.15 -9.13 -21.05
CA TYR A 150 0.12 -8.39 -21.04
C TYR A 150 1.30 -9.32 -21.36
N THR A 151 1.72 -10.18 -20.43
CA THR A 151 2.71 -11.23 -20.73
C THR A 151 2.40 -12.48 -19.93
N PRO A 152 2.57 -13.69 -20.51
CA PRO A 152 2.43 -14.93 -19.76
C PRO A 152 3.33 -14.93 -18.51
N PRO A 153 2.88 -15.54 -17.39
CA PRO A 153 3.72 -15.64 -16.21
C PRO A 153 4.90 -16.58 -16.48
N GLY A 154 6.11 -16.14 -16.10
CA GLY A 154 7.26 -17.03 -15.88
C GLY A 154 7.60 -17.10 -14.39
N GLN A 155 8.88 -17.22 -14.06
CA GLN A 155 9.37 -17.20 -12.67
C GLN A 155 8.94 -15.94 -11.90
N HIS A 156 8.93 -14.77 -12.56
CA HIS A 156 8.49 -13.51 -11.97
C HIS A 156 7.09 -13.12 -12.47
N SER A 157 6.07 -13.41 -11.65
CA SER A 157 4.66 -13.20 -12.01
C SER A 157 4.10 -11.84 -11.58
N SER A 158 4.79 -11.10 -10.70
CA SER A 158 4.32 -9.78 -10.24
C SER A 158 4.32 -8.75 -11.36
N ARG A 159 3.40 -7.79 -11.26
CA ARG A 159 3.40 -6.55 -12.02
C ARG A 159 3.40 -5.38 -11.04
N THR A 160 4.17 -4.34 -11.35
CA THR A 160 4.16 -3.08 -10.59
C THR A 160 3.84 -1.97 -11.56
N ILE A 161 2.97 -1.06 -11.17
CA ILE A 161 2.62 0.11 -11.97
C ILE A 161 3.02 1.42 -11.29
N ALA A 162 3.20 2.46 -12.10
CA ALA A 162 3.42 3.82 -11.63
C ALA A 162 2.90 4.81 -12.67
N PHE A 163 2.42 5.97 -12.22
CA PHE A 163 2.05 7.07 -13.10
C PHE A 163 3.19 8.09 -13.17
N LEU A 164 3.57 8.47 -14.38
CA LEU A 164 4.46 9.61 -14.63
C LEU A 164 3.69 10.93 -14.52
N PRO A 165 4.38 12.08 -14.31
CA PRO A 165 3.70 13.38 -14.21
C PRO A 165 2.94 13.80 -15.47
N ASP A 166 3.27 13.22 -16.62
CA ASP A 166 2.57 13.44 -17.89
C ASP A 166 1.32 12.55 -18.06
N GLY A 167 0.96 11.78 -17.03
CA GLY A 167 -0.21 10.89 -17.01
C GLY A 167 0.04 9.51 -17.62
N ARG A 168 1.22 9.24 -18.18
CA ARG A 168 1.52 7.90 -18.71
C ARG A 168 1.57 6.86 -17.60
N LEU A 169 1.01 5.69 -17.89
CA LEU A 169 1.08 4.51 -17.03
C LEU A 169 2.31 3.68 -17.38
N LEU A 170 3.13 3.36 -16.39
CA LEU A 170 4.21 2.39 -16.51
C LEU A 170 3.78 1.04 -15.98
N ILE A 171 4.23 -0.04 -16.62
CA ILE A 171 4.10 -1.41 -16.13
C ILE A 171 5.47 -2.06 -16.12
N SER A 172 5.90 -2.58 -14.97
CA SER A 172 7.08 -3.44 -14.89
C SER A 172 6.69 -4.92 -14.89
N ALA A 173 7.41 -5.70 -15.70
CA ALA A 173 7.39 -7.15 -15.64
C ALA A 173 8.82 -7.70 -15.52
N GLY A 174 9.01 -8.57 -14.54
CA GLY A 174 10.25 -9.32 -14.39
C GLY A 174 10.49 -10.31 -15.52
N SER A 175 11.64 -10.96 -15.49
CA SER A 175 12.10 -11.98 -16.43
C SER A 175 11.30 -13.28 -16.30
N THR A 176 11.25 -14.09 -17.35
CA THR A 176 10.63 -15.43 -17.32
C THR A 176 11.44 -16.45 -16.52
N CYS A 177 12.73 -16.20 -16.26
CA CYS A 177 13.61 -17.12 -15.55
C CYS A 177 14.76 -16.41 -14.81
N ASN A 178 15.70 -17.18 -14.23
CA ASN A 178 16.86 -16.62 -13.54
C ASN A 178 17.84 -15.92 -14.50
N VAL A 179 18.23 -16.61 -15.57
CA VAL A 179 19.17 -16.15 -16.60
C VAL A 179 18.73 -16.67 -17.98
N CYS A 180 18.03 -15.84 -18.75
CA CYS A 180 17.57 -16.14 -20.11
C CYS A 180 17.60 -14.91 -20.99
N ALA A 181 17.62 -15.16 -22.31
CA ALA A 181 17.19 -14.17 -23.28
C ALA A 181 15.66 -14.25 -23.39
N GLU A 182 14.99 -13.12 -23.17
CA GLU A 182 13.54 -13.04 -23.27
C GLU A 182 13.11 -13.01 -24.75
N GLU A 183 12.02 -13.69 -25.07
CA GLU A 183 11.38 -13.61 -26.40
C GLU A 183 10.46 -12.39 -26.50
N ASP A 184 9.73 -12.09 -25.42
CA ASP A 184 8.84 -10.93 -25.34
C ASP A 184 9.61 -9.71 -24.79
N PRO A 185 9.69 -8.59 -25.53
CA PRO A 185 10.46 -7.41 -25.13
C PRO A 185 9.93 -6.71 -23.87
N ARG A 186 8.72 -7.07 -23.41
CA ARG A 186 8.10 -6.54 -22.19
C ARG A 186 8.58 -7.27 -20.93
N ARG A 187 9.31 -8.38 -21.06
CA ARG A 187 9.92 -9.11 -19.94
C ARG A 187 11.28 -8.51 -19.58
N ALA A 188 11.61 -8.58 -18.29
CA ALA A 188 12.80 -7.92 -17.73
C ALA A 188 12.86 -6.42 -18.11
N ALA A 189 11.71 -5.78 -18.09
CA ALA A 189 11.50 -4.46 -18.68
C ALA A 189 10.41 -3.67 -17.97
N ILE A 190 10.31 -2.41 -18.37
CA ILE A 190 9.23 -1.49 -18.06
C ILE A 190 8.68 -1.00 -19.39
N THR A 191 7.38 -1.14 -19.60
CA THR A 191 6.67 -0.48 -20.71
C THR A 191 5.94 0.75 -20.21
N SER A 192 5.76 1.72 -21.10
CA SER A 192 4.87 2.87 -20.90
C SER A 192 3.66 2.77 -21.81
N TYR A 193 2.54 3.27 -21.33
CA TYR A 193 1.30 3.44 -22.07
C TYR A 193 0.86 4.89 -22.00
N ASP A 194 0.05 5.32 -22.96
CA ASP A 194 -0.67 6.59 -22.87
C ASP A 194 -1.55 6.62 -21.61
N SER A 195 -1.99 7.82 -21.21
CA SER A 195 -2.86 7.95 -20.03
C SER A 195 -4.14 7.10 -20.20
N PRO A 196 -4.43 6.18 -19.25
CA PRO A 196 -5.63 5.35 -19.28
C PRO A 196 -6.89 6.06 -18.76
N VAL A 197 -6.77 7.33 -18.33
CA VAL A 197 -7.89 8.08 -17.77
C VAL A 197 -8.96 8.27 -18.85
N GLY A 198 -10.19 7.85 -18.53
CA GLY A 198 -11.31 7.87 -19.46
C GLY A 198 -11.23 6.86 -20.61
N GLN A 199 -10.27 5.92 -20.58
CA GLN A 199 -10.12 4.85 -21.56
C GLN A 199 -10.59 3.51 -21.00
N ASP A 200 -11.07 2.61 -21.84
CA ASP A 200 -11.46 1.24 -21.43
C ASP A 200 -10.39 0.18 -21.76
N GLN A 201 -9.27 0.60 -22.35
CA GLN A 201 -8.13 -0.25 -22.68
C GLN A 201 -6.84 0.57 -22.64
N LEU A 202 -5.70 -0.07 -22.39
CA LEU A 202 -4.40 0.58 -22.54
C LEU A 202 -4.02 0.73 -24.02
N THR A 203 -3.44 1.88 -24.38
CA THR A 203 -2.94 2.17 -25.74
C THR A 203 -1.56 2.79 -25.70
N GLY A 204 -0.91 2.91 -26.86
CA GLY A 204 0.38 3.61 -26.96
C GLY A 204 1.56 2.86 -26.34
N GLU A 205 1.50 1.52 -26.28
CA GLU A 205 2.56 0.71 -25.70
C GLU A 205 3.93 1.05 -26.31
N THR A 206 4.86 1.44 -25.45
CA THR A 206 6.25 1.73 -25.83
C THR A 206 7.19 1.12 -24.78
N LEU A 207 8.32 0.58 -25.21
CA LEU A 207 9.37 0.14 -24.28
C LEU A 207 9.99 1.37 -23.59
N TYR A 208 9.90 1.42 -22.26
CA TYR A 208 10.44 2.53 -21.47
C TYR A 208 11.87 2.25 -21.00
N ALA A 209 12.11 1.05 -20.47
CA ALA A 209 13.43 0.57 -20.07
C ALA A 209 13.50 -0.95 -20.17
N SER A 210 14.68 -1.51 -20.42
CA SER A 210 14.92 -2.96 -20.49
C SER A 210 16.23 -3.34 -19.80
N GLY A 211 16.48 -4.64 -19.63
CA GLY A 211 17.64 -5.15 -18.90
C GLY A 211 17.45 -5.16 -17.38
N LEU A 212 16.20 -5.07 -16.93
CA LEU A 212 15.79 -5.03 -15.54
C LEU A 212 15.20 -6.39 -15.14
N ARG A 213 16.06 -7.34 -14.75
CA ARG A 213 15.68 -8.75 -14.46
C ARG A 213 14.38 -8.87 -13.67
N ASN A 214 14.19 -8.09 -12.61
CA ASN A 214 12.94 -8.08 -11.85
C ASN A 214 12.80 -6.77 -11.04
N ALA A 215 12.37 -5.71 -11.75
CA ALA A 215 12.15 -4.39 -11.17
C ALA A 215 10.80 -4.30 -10.44
N VAL A 216 10.78 -4.76 -9.19
CA VAL A 216 9.53 -4.81 -8.39
C VAL A 216 9.20 -3.45 -7.77
N GLY A 217 10.19 -2.74 -7.24
CA GLY A 217 9.98 -1.44 -6.60
C GLY A 217 10.17 -0.30 -7.58
N LEU A 218 9.09 0.44 -7.85
CA LEU A 218 9.06 1.65 -8.68
C LEU A 218 8.57 2.83 -7.82
N THR A 219 9.19 4.00 -8.00
CA THR A 219 8.68 5.25 -7.43
C THR A 219 9.02 6.42 -8.34
N VAL A 220 8.15 7.43 -8.38
CA VAL A 220 8.38 8.66 -9.13
C VAL A 220 8.74 9.75 -8.13
N GLN A 221 9.91 10.37 -8.31
CA GLN A 221 10.35 11.48 -7.47
C GLN A 221 9.43 12.69 -7.74
N PRO A 222 8.76 13.26 -6.73
CA PRO A 222 7.66 14.21 -6.93
C PRO A 222 8.07 15.59 -7.45
N GLU A 223 9.31 16.03 -7.22
CA GLU A 223 9.82 17.34 -7.64
C GLU A 223 10.37 17.34 -9.08
N THR A 224 10.99 16.22 -9.51
CA THR A 224 11.69 16.09 -10.78
C THR A 224 10.92 15.25 -11.79
N GLY A 225 9.95 14.45 -11.33
CA GLY A 225 9.23 13.49 -12.17
C GLY A 225 10.06 12.29 -12.60
N GLN A 226 11.26 12.11 -12.05
CA GLN A 226 12.13 11.01 -12.43
C GLN A 226 11.66 9.68 -11.83
N LEU A 227 11.62 8.64 -12.66
CA LEU A 227 11.39 7.27 -12.21
C LEU A 227 12.66 6.72 -11.55
N TRP A 228 12.50 6.17 -10.35
CA TRP A 228 13.51 5.38 -9.65
C TRP A 228 13.03 3.94 -9.52
N VAL A 229 13.95 3.00 -9.77
CA VAL A 229 13.66 1.57 -9.72
C VAL A 229 14.70 0.80 -8.95
N THR A 230 14.23 -0.22 -8.24
CA THR A 230 15.08 -1.28 -7.66
C THR A 230 15.04 -2.50 -8.57
N ASN A 231 16.14 -3.25 -8.68
CA ASN A 231 16.21 -4.45 -9.50
C ASN A 231 16.72 -5.64 -8.69
N ASN A 232 15.95 -6.73 -8.67
CA ASN A 232 16.45 -8.00 -8.13
C ASN A 232 17.33 -8.67 -9.19
N GLY A 233 18.64 -8.64 -8.97
CA GLY A 233 19.65 -9.24 -9.83
C GLY A 233 19.52 -10.77 -9.94
N ARG A 234 20.39 -11.38 -10.75
CA ARG A 234 20.41 -12.84 -10.91
C ARG A 234 20.75 -13.53 -9.60
N ASP A 235 20.11 -14.67 -9.38
CA ASP A 235 20.40 -15.56 -8.27
C ASP A 235 21.63 -16.42 -8.61
N LEU A 236 22.25 -17.00 -7.58
CA LEU A 236 23.39 -17.92 -7.70
C LEU A 236 24.61 -17.29 -8.39
N LEU A 237 24.80 -15.99 -8.14
CA LEU A 237 26.02 -15.30 -8.52
C LEU A 237 26.79 -14.85 -7.28
N GLY A 238 27.36 -15.83 -6.58
CA GLY A 238 28.13 -15.63 -5.37
C GLY A 238 28.89 -16.91 -4.98
N ASP A 239 30.14 -16.70 -4.61
CA ASP A 239 31.23 -17.52 -4.04
C ASP A 239 31.43 -19.02 -4.35
N ASP A 240 30.73 -19.67 -5.29
CA ASP A 240 31.20 -20.91 -5.98
C ASP A 240 30.48 -21.15 -7.32
#